data_AF-A0A5R8P716-F1
#
_entry.id   AF-A0A5R8P716-F1
#
_cell.length_a   1.000
_cell.length_b   1.000
_cell.length_c   1.000
_cell.angle_alpha   90.00
_cell.angle_beta   90.00
_cell.angle_gamma   90.00
#
_symmetry.space_group_name_H-M   'P 1'
#
loop_
_entity.id
_entity.type
_entity.pdbx_description
1 polymer ?
#
loop_
_entity_poly.entity_id
_entity_poly.type
_entity_poly.pdbx_seq_one_letter_code
_entity_poly.pdbx_strand_id
1 'polypeptide(L)'
;MNGLDLQAQKIINVGDPSNPMDAVNLQTLEARQAGLRWKEAARAASTGNITIATPGAAIDGVTLAAGDRVLLKNQTAGAENGIYEFNGAAAALTRTTDADSGDELADGTAIYVGEGTTNGDTAWVQTAPNPIVIGTDPTVWAQFGGGGASYTAGDGIDITGNAISVELAPSSGLSVSGAGLAVDTGVVVRKYAGNIGNGSLTSIPVVHNLGTRDVTVEVYDSATFERVVPDIVHTDANTVTLVFAVAPAANAYRVVVHG
;
A
#
# COMPACT_ATOMS: atom_id res chain seq x y z
N MET A 1 -53.57 -11.32 18.50
CA MET A 1 -52.37 -11.14 17.68
C MET A 1 -52.18 -12.41 16.88
N ASN A 2 -52.05 -12.33 15.55
CA ASN A 2 -51.90 -13.52 14.68
C ASN A 2 -50.41 -13.80 14.38
N GLY A 3 -49.55 -13.72 15.40
CA GLY A 3 -48.08 -13.81 15.25
C GLY A 3 -47.48 -14.97 16.04
N LEU A 4 -46.24 -15.31 15.70
CA LEU A 4 -45.42 -16.31 16.41
C LEU A 4 -44.51 -15.60 17.41
N ASP A 5 -44.64 -15.92 18.70
CA ASP A 5 -43.74 -15.49 19.78
C ASP A 5 -43.06 -16.73 20.36
N LEU A 6 -41.73 -16.72 20.39
CA LEU A 6 -40.90 -17.84 20.80
C LEU A 6 -40.43 -17.75 22.26
N GLN A 7 -40.79 -16.69 22.99
CA GLN A 7 -40.41 -16.53 24.40
C GLN A 7 -38.91 -16.75 24.66
N ALA A 8 -38.07 -16.12 23.81
CA ALA A 8 -36.61 -16.22 23.82
C ALA A 8 -36.02 -17.61 23.47
N GLN A 9 -36.79 -18.51 22.86
CA GLN A 9 -36.28 -19.77 22.32
C GLN A 9 -35.74 -19.62 20.89
N LYS A 10 -34.80 -20.50 20.50
CA LYS A 10 -34.28 -20.58 19.12
C LYS A 10 -35.25 -21.35 18.23
N ILE A 11 -35.36 -20.95 16.95
CA ILE A 11 -35.91 -21.83 15.90
C ILE A 11 -34.73 -22.64 15.32
N ILE A 12 -34.85 -23.97 15.35
CA ILE A 12 -33.84 -24.90 14.80
C ILE A 12 -34.37 -25.56 13.52
N ASN A 13 -33.47 -26.09 12.69
CA ASN A 13 -33.78 -26.75 11.41
C ASN A 13 -34.54 -25.87 10.40
N VAL A 14 -34.23 -24.57 10.35
CA VAL A 14 -34.73 -23.66 9.32
C VAL A 14 -33.93 -23.88 8.03
N GLY A 15 -34.56 -24.46 7.02
CA GLY A 15 -33.94 -24.67 5.70
C GLY A 15 -33.65 -23.37 4.97
N ASP A 16 -32.89 -23.46 3.88
CA ASP A 16 -32.50 -22.28 3.10
C ASP A 16 -33.72 -21.62 2.43
N PRO A 17 -33.85 -20.28 2.51
CA PRO A 17 -34.98 -19.57 1.95
C PRO A 17 -34.97 -19.61 0.42
N SER A 18 -36.14 -19.90 -0.18
CA SER A 18 -36.34 -20.01 -1.63
C SER A 18 -37.37 -19.01 -2.18
N ASN A 19 -38.27 -18.50 -1.33
CA ASN A 19 -39.23 -17.45 -1.65
C ASN A 19 -38.90 -16.13 -0.94
N PRO A 20 -39.35 -14.97 -1.45
CA PRO A 20 -39.10 -13.66 -0.84
C PRO A 20 -39.66 -13.46 0.58
N MET A 21 -40.54 -14.36 1.04
CA MET A 21 -41.19 -14.29 2.36
C MET A 21 -40.72 -15.41 3.31
N ASP A 22 -39.74 -16.22 2.92
CA ASP A 22 -39.21 -17.31 3.74
C ASP A 22 -38.36 -16.78 4.90
N ALA A 23 -38.32 -17.54 6.00
CA ALA A 23 -37.43 -17.27 7.12
C ALA A 23 -35.96 -17.49 6.70
N VAL A 24 -35.09 -16.54 7.04
CA VAL A 24 -33.65 -16.62 6.76
C VAL A 24 -32.95 -17.31 7.94
N ASN A 25 -32.21 -18.38 7.68
CA ASN A 25 -31.35 -19.00 8.69
C ASN A 25 -30.05 -18.19 8.87
N LEU A 26 -29.37 -18.36 10.01
CA LEU A 26 -28.13 -17.62 10.29
C LEU A 26 -27.05 -17.87 9.22
N GLN A 27 -26.98 -19.10 8.70
CA GLN A 27 -26.04 -19.53 7.66
C GLN A 27 -26.15 -18.70 6.37
N THR A 28 -27.35 -18.45 5.87
CA THR A 28 -27.57 -17.65 4.65
C THR A 28 -27.46 -16.15 4.89
N LEU A 29 -27.69 -15.69 6.13
CA LEU A 29 -27.45 -14.30 6.52
C LEU A 29 -25.95 -13.98 6.59
N GLU A 30 -25.17 -14.87 7.18
CA GLU A 30 -23.70 -14.76 7.28
C GLU A 30 -23.04 -14.81 5.90
N ALA A 31 -23.55 -15.64 4.98
CA ALA A 31 -23.08 -15.69 3.59
C ALA A 31 -23.42 -14.44 2.74
N ARG A 32 -24.33 -13.57 3.19
CA ARG A 32 -24.79 -12.39 2.44
C ARG A 32 -24.18 -11.07 2.92
N GLN A 33 -23.69 -10.97 4.14
CA GLN A 33 -23.41 -9.67 4.77
C GLN A 33 -22.12 -8.96 4.30
N ALA A 34 -21.30 -9.57 3.43
CA ALA A 34 -20.10 -8.92 2.87
C ALA A 34 -19.87 -9.18 1.37
N GLY A 35 -20.82 -9.80 0.66
CA GLY A 35 -20.53 -10.35 -0.68
C GLY A 35 -19.54 -11.52 -0.66
N LEU A 36 -19.14 -11.97 0.54
CA LEU A 36 -18.20 -13.05 0.77
C LEU A 36 -18.91 -14.31 1.25
N ARG A 37 -18.55 -15.46 0.67
CA ARG A 37 -19.05 -16.79 1.04
C ARG A 37 -17.96 -17.54 1.79
N TRP A 38 -17.95 -17.43 3.11
CA TRP A 38 -16.90 -18.03 3.94
C TRP A 38 -16.95 -19.55 3.94
N LYS A 39 -15.77 -20.17 3.79
CA LYS A 39 -15.51 -21.61 3.97
C LYS A 39 -14.84 -21.86 5.30
N GLU A 40 -14.82 -23.12 5.74
CA GLU A 40 -14.02 -23.51 6.90
C GLU A 40 -12.54 -23.18 6.67
N ALA A 41 -11.89 -22.69 7.73
CA ALA A 41 -10.53 -22.21 7.67
C ALA A 41 -9.55 -23.30 7.19
N ALA A 42 -8.56 -22.87 6.41
CA ALA A 42 -7.39 -23.68 6.12
C ALA A 42 -6.37 -23.51 7.22
N ARG A 43 -5.65 -24.58 7.55
CA ARG A 43 -4.55 -24.54 8.49
C ARG A 43 -3.32 -23.86 7.89
N ALA A 44 -3.01 -24.14 6.62
CA ALA A 44 -1.90 -23.51 5.90
C ALA A 44 -2.29 -23.18 4.45
N ALA A 45 -1.53 -22.30 3.81
CA ALA A 45 -1.68 -22.00 2.39
C ALA A 45 -0.35 -22.14 1.64
N SER A 46 -0.41 -22.51 0.37
CA SER A 46 0.81 -22.71 -0.41
C SER A 46 1.59 -21.40 -0.61
N THR A 47 2.92 -21.46 -0.56
CA THR A 47 3.86 -20.37 -0.93
C THR A 47 4.43 -20.53 -2.33
N GLY A 48 4.17 -21.67 -2.97
CA GLY A 48 4.57 -22.00 -4.34
C GLY A 48 3.79 -23.20 -4.86
N ASN A 49 4.22 -23.76 -5.98
CA ASN A 49 3.59 -24.95 -6.59
C ASN A 49 3.75 -26.17 -5.68
N ILE A 50 2.66 -26.91 -5.44
CA ILE A 50 2.66 -28.13 -4.63
C ILE A 50 2.20 -29.29 -5.50
N THR A 51 2.98 -30.37 -5.55
CA THR A 51 2.60 -31.60 -6.24
C THR A 51 1.42 -32.26 -5.52
N ILE A 52 0.21 -32.15 -6.07
CA ILE A 52 -1.03 -32.67 -5.43
C ILE A 52 -0.92 -34.14 -5.04
N ALA A 53 -0.33 -34.98 -5.88
CA ALA A 53 -0.19 -36.41 -5.62
C ALA A 53 0.73 -36.74 -4.43
N THR A 54 1.70 -35.87 -4.13
CA THR A 54 2.72 -36.06 -3.09
C THR A 54 3.10 -34.69 -2.51
N PRO A 55 2.25 -34.12 -1.63
CA PRO A 55 2.38 -32.72 -1.19
C PRO A 55 3.56 -32.48 -0.22
N GLY A 56 4.17 -33.54 0.33
CA GLY A 56 5.16 -33.44 1.41
C GLY A 56 4.51 -33.28 2.78
N ALA A 57 5.30 -33.33 3.85
CA ALA A 57 4.76 -33.32 5.22
C ALA A 57 4.42 -31.92 5.75
N ALA A 58 4.84 -30.86 5.08
CA ALA A 58 4.65 -29.50 5.53
C ALA A 58 4.38 -28.53 4.38
N ILE A 59 3.53 -27.54 4.65
CA ILE A 59 3.23 -26.42 3.76
C ILE A 59 3.42 -25.13 4.55
N ASP A 60 4.16 -24.17 4.02
CA ASP A 60 4.45 -22.87 4.67
C ASP A 60 5.06 -23.00 6.08
N GLY A 61 5.90 -24.02 6.28
CA GLY A 61 6.54 -24.34 7.56
C GLY A 61 5.62 -25.04 8.57
N VAL A 62 4.35 -25.27 8.23
CA VAL A 62 3.38 -25.99 9.08
C VAL A 62 3.43 -27.47 8.74
N THR A 63 3.81 -28.31 9.70
CA THR A 63 3.69 -29.78 9.56
C THR A 63 2.23 -30.19 9.65
N LEU A 64 1.74 -30.91 8.63
CA LEU A 64 0.33 -31.25 8.46
C LEU A 64 0.04 -32.69 8.91
N ALA A 65 -1.18 -32.89 9.41
CA ALA A 65 -1.75 -34.19 9.73
C ALA A 65 -2.90 -34.52 8.76
N ALA A 66 -3.22 -35.81 8.60
CA ALA A 66 -4.33 -36.22 7.76
C ALA A 66 -5.65 -35.57 8.25
N GLY A 67 -6.44 -35.03 7.33
CA GLY A 67 -7.65 -34.24 7.61
C GLY A 67 -7.41 -32.72 7.70
N ASP A 68 -6.16 -32.25 7.77
CA ASP A 68 -5.89 -30.81 7.77
C ASP A 68 -6.32 -30.17 6.44
N ARG A 69 -7.01 -29.03 6.50
CA ARG A 69 -7.40 -28.25 5.33
C ARG A 69 -6.26 -27.33 4.89
N VAL A 70 -6.01 -27.25 3.59
CA VAL A 70 -4.98 -26.38 3.01
C VAL A 70 -5.51 -25.62 1.80
N LEU A 71 -5.12 -24.35 1.68
CA LEU A 71 -5.41 -23.54 0.49
C LEU A 71 -4.25 -23.64 -0.50
N LEU A 72 -4.48 -24.24 -1.66
CA LEU A 72 -3.55 -24.19 -2.78
C LEU A 72 -3.93 -23.01 -3.68
N LYS A 73 -3.10 -21.96 -3.68
CA LYS A 73 -3.34 -20.73 -4.45
C LYS A 73 -2.23 -20.40 -5.46
N ASN A 74 -1.12 -21.13 -5.40
CA ASN A 74 0.11 -20.88 -6.15
C ASN A 74 0.46 -22.04 -7.11
N GLN A 75 -0.52 -22.78 -7.62
CA GLN A 75 -0.27 -23.84 -8.60
C GLN A 75 0.12 -23.25 -9.96
N THR A 76 1.00 -23.96 -10.67
CA THR A 76 1.40 -23.61 -12.05
C THR A 76 0.22 -23.75 -13.00
N ALA A 77 -0.59 -24.82 -12.82
CA ALA A 77 -1.87 -24.97 -13.47
C ALA A 77 -2.96 -24.36 -12.57
N GLY A 78 -3.48 -23.18 -12.91
CA GLY A 78 -4.46 -22.47 -12.07
C GLY A 78 -5.75 -23.27 -11.80
N ALA A 79 -6.09 -24.26 -12.63
CA ALA A 79 -7.23 -25.16 -12.41
C ALA A 79 -7.04 -26.11 -11.21
N GLU A 80 -5.80 -26.30 -10.77
CA GLU A 80 -5.43 -27.06 -9.58
C GLU A 80 -5.52 -26.21 -8.30
N ASN A 81 -5.66 -24.88 -8.40
CA ASN A 81 -5.91 -24.05 -7.21
C ASN A 81 -7.27 -24.37 -6.58
N GLY A 82 -7.35 -24.28 -5.26
CA GLY A 82 -8.54 -24.58 -4.49
C GLY A 82 -8.25 -24.94 -3.04
N ILE A 83 -9.28 -25.41 -2.35
CA ILE A 83 -9.20 -25.85 -0.95
C ILE A 83 -9.16 -27.38 -0.94
N TYR A 84 -8.18 -27.93 -0.24
CA TYR A 84 -7.90 -29.36 -0.23
C TYR A 84 -7.77 -29.89 1.19
N GLU A 85 -8.12 -31.16 1.36
CA GLU A 85 -7.81 -31.97 2.53
C GLU A 85 -6.46 -32.67 2.32
N PHE A 86 -5.62 -32.59 3.34
CA PHE A 86 -4.35 -33.30 3.41
C PHE A 86 -4.57 -34.76 3.80
N ASN A 87 -4.14 -35.70 2.97
CA ASN A 87 -4.30 -37.14 3.23
C ASN A 87 -3.02 -37.82 3.76
N GLY A 88 -1.91 -37.09 3.80
CA GLY A 88 -0.59 -37.62 4.15
C GLY A 88 0.49 -37.13 3.19
N ALA A 89 1.75 -37.16 3.64
CA ALA A 89 2.86 -36.54 2.90
C ALA A 89 3.10 -37.13 1.49
N ALA A 90 2.75 -38.40 1.29
CA ALA A 90 2.89 -39.13 0.03
C ALA A 90 1.53 -39.61 -0.53
N ALA A 91 0.43 -39.03 -0.05
CA ALA A 91 -0.91 -39.33 -0.53
C ALA A 91 -1.49 -38.09 -1.24
N ALA A 92 -2.27 -38.33 -2.28
CA ALA A 92 -2.84 -37.25 -3.06
C ALA A 92 -3.78 -36.37 -2.21
N LEU A 93 -3.65 -35.05 -2.32
CA LEU A 93 -4.64 -34.13 -1.76
C LEU A 93 -5.99 -34.34 -2.44
N THR A 94 -7.07 -34.20 -1.69
CA THR A 94 -8.45 -34.29 -2.23
C THR A 94 -9.13 -32.95 -2.03
N ARG A 95 -9.91 -32.48 -3.00
CA ARG A 95 -10.71 -31.25 -2.80
C ARG A 95 -11.66 -31.45 -1.64
N THR A 96 -11.83 -30.44 -0.81
CA THR A 96 -12.79 -30.53 0.29
C THR A 96 -14.21 -30.53 -0.24
N THR A 97 -15.12 -31.21 0.45
CA THR A 97 -16.51 -31.40 0.01
C THR A 97 -17.32 -30.11 -0.07
N ASP A 98 -16.87 -29.04 0.57
CA ASP A 98 -17.46 -27.71 0.50
C ASP A 98 -16.81 -26.82 -0.56
N ALA A 99 -15.91 -27.36 -1.37
CA ALA A 99 -15.12 -26.64 -2.39
C ALA A 99 -14.76 -27.54 -3.60
N ASP A 100 -15.61 -28.52 -3.92
CA ASP A 100 -15.41 -29.48 -5.00
C ASP A 100 -16.30 -29.22 -6.22
N SER A 101 -17.19 -28.23 -6.16
CA SER A 101 -18.02 -27.76 -7.27
C SER A 101 -17.81 -26.28 -7.61
N GLY A 102 -18.21 -25.91 -8.83
CA GLY A 102 -18.08 -24.54 -9.35
C GLY A 102 -18.93 -23.51 -8.61
N ASP A 103 -20.13 -23.90 -8.16
CA ASP A 103 -21.04 -23.02 -7.42
C ASP A 103 -20.54 -22.76 -5.99
N GLU A 104 -19.75 -23.67 -5.45
CA GLU A 104 -19.14 -23.55 -4.13
C GLU A 104 -17.86 -22.70 -4.14
N LEU A 105 -17.09 -22.75 -5.23
CA LEU A 105 -15.90 -21.92 -5.46
C LEU A 105 -16.18 -20.69 -6.34
N ALA A 106 -17.41 -20.19 -6.29
CA ALA A 106 -17.81 -18.96 -6.96
C ALA A 106 -17.04 -17.71 -6.51
N ASP A 107 -17.12 -16.66 -7.33
CA ASP A 107 -16.64 -15.31 -6.98
C ASP A 107 -17.21 -14.87 -5.64
N GLY A 108 -16.34 -14.34 -4.79
CA GLY A 108 -16.62 -13.99 -3.41
C GLY A 108 -16.43 -15.14 -2.42
N THR A 109 -16.15 -16.37 -2.84
CA THR A 109 -15.82 -17.44 -1.88
C THR A 109 -14.55 -17.09 -1.10
N ALA A 110 -14.65 -17.06 0.23
CA ALA A 110 -13.60 -16.60 1.11
C ALA A 110 -13.13 -17.68 2.09
N ILE A 111 -11.87 -17.62 2.49
CA ILE A 111 -11.27 -18.56 3.45
C ILE A 111 -10.21 -17.85 4.31
N TYR A 112 -10.17 -18.21 5.60
CA TYR A 112 -9.11 -17.80 6.52
C TYR A 112 -7.99 -18.86 6.56
N VAL A 113 -6.74 -18.43 6.68
CA VAL A 113 -5.56 -19.27 6.82
C VAL A 113 -4.97 -19.03 8.20
N GLY A 114 -4.99 -20.05 9.06
CA GLY A 114 -4.68 -19.89 10.49
C GLY A 114 -3.21 -19.97 10.87
N GLU A 115 -2.38 -20.69 10.11
CA GLU A 115 -0.97 -20.91 10.42
C GLU A 115 -0.12 -20.77 9.15
N GLY A 116 1.18 -20.56 9.33
CA GLY A 116 2.14 -20.40 8.24
C GLY A 116 3.17 -19.33 8.56
N THR A 117 4.36 -19.46 7.99
CA THR A 117 5.40 -18.43 8.14
C THR A 117 5.09 -17.22 7.28
N THR A 118 4.56 -17.45 6.07
CA THR A 118 4.24 -16.39 5.10
C THR A 118 2.75 -16.07 5.04
N ASN A 119 1.88 -17.07 5.07
CA ASN A 119 0.43 -16.89 4.88
C ASN A 119 -0.38 -17.13 6.17
N GLY A 120 0.28 -17.27 7.32
CA GLY A 120 -0.42 -17.36 8.61
C GLY A 120 -1.24 -16.11 8.91
N ASP A 121 -2.38 -16.31 9.56
CA ASP A 121 -3.34 -15.28 9.93
C ASP A 121 -3.89 -14.42 8.78
N THR A 122 -3.94 -14.94 7.54
CA THR A 122 -4.42 -14.22 6.35
C THR A 122 -5.84 -14.63 5.93
N ALA A 123 -6.53 -13.77 5.16
CA ALA A 123 -7.83 -14.06 4.55
C ALA A 123 -7.77 -13.88 3.03
N TRP A 124 -8.30 -14.86 2.31
CA TRP A 124 -8.25 -14.95 0.85
C TRP A 124 -9.65 -15.07 0.25
N VAL A 125 -9.87 -14.44 -0.89
CA VAL A 125 -11.12 -14.47 -1.65
C VAL A 125 -10.86 -14.98 -3.06
N GLN A 126 -11.72 -15.86 -3.53
CA GLN A 126 -11.77 -16.31 -4.91
C GLN A 126 -12.36 -15.19 -5.77
N THR A 127 -11.68 -14.83 -6.86
CA THR A 127 -12.04 -13.68 -7.72
C THR A 127 -12.24 -14.01 -9.19
N ALA A 128 -12.06 -15.28 -9.60
CA ALA A 128 -12.30 -15.64 -10.99
C ALA A 128 -13.82 -15.62 -11.27
N PRO A 129 -14.28 -15.00 -12.37
CA PRO A 129 -15.70 -14.86 -12.64
C PRO A 129 -16.42 -16.20 -12.78
N ASN A 130 -17.66 -16.26 -12.30
CA ASN A 130 -18.55 -17.40 -12.54
C ASN A 130 -19.06 -17.46 -14.00
N PRO A 131 -19.45 -18.66 -14.49
CA PRO A 131 -19.33 -19.97 -13.83
C PRO A 131 -17.91 -20.55 -13.91
N ILE A 132 -17.57 -21.42 -12.96
CA ILE A 132 -16.27 -22.12 -12.90
C ILE A 132 -16.49 -23.61 -13.09
N VAL A 133 -15.74 -24.23 -13.99
CA VAL A 133 -15.68 -25.69 -14.15
C VAL A 133 -14.43 -26.22 -13.43
N ILE A 134 -14.63 -26.96 -12.35
CA ILE A 134 -13.54 -27.53 -11.54
C ILE A 134 -12.65 -28.45 -12.37
N GLY A 135 -11.33 -28.28 -12.21
CA GLY A 135 -10.31 -29.04 -12.94
C GLY A 135 -10.09 -28.57 -14.39
N THR A 136 -10.86 -27.59 -14.86
CA THR A 136 -10.69 -26.99 -16.20
C THR A 136 -10.38 -25.51 -16.10
N ASP A 137 -11.24 -24.75 -15.43
CA ASP A 137 -11.09 -23.32 -15.28
C ASP A 137 -10.17 -22.99 -14.11
N PRO A 138 -9.30 -21.97 -14.23
CA PRO A 138 -8.44 -21.56 -13.15
C PRO A 138 -9.23 -20.88 -12.03
N THR A 139 -8.93 -21.23 -10.78
CA THR A 139 -9.36 -20.41 -9.63
C THR A 139 -8.24 -19.44 -9.24
N VAL A 140 -8.62 -18.19 -8.98
CA VAL A 140 -7.71 -17.11 -8.62
C VAL A 140 -8.06 -16.66 -7.21
N TRP A 141 -7.07 -16.61 -6.33
CA TRP A 141 -7.23 -16.23 -4.94
C TRP A 141 -6.46 -14.95 -4.65
N ALA A 142 -7.14 -13.94 -4.13
CA ALA A 142 -6.55 -12.67 -3.72
C ALA A 142 -6.64 -12.53 -2.19
N GLN A 143 -5.56 -12.11 -1.56
CA GLN A 143 -5.61 -11.75 -0.14
C GLN A 143 -6.41 -10.46 0.00
N PHE A 144 -7.34 -10.42 0.94
CA PHE A 144 -8.15 -9.22 1.22
C PHE A 144 -8.19 -8.85 2.71
N GLY A 145 -7.58 -9.67 3.58
CA GLY A 145 -7.50 -9.39 5.01
C GLY A 145 -6.41 -10.20 5.72
N GLY A 146 -6.18 -9.87 7.00
CA GLY A 146 -5.27 -10.60 7.88
C GLY A 146 -3.76 -10.48 7.54
N GLY A 147 -2.92 -10.97 8.46
CA GLY A 147 -1.48 -11.23 8.29
C GLY A 147 -0.68 -10.09 7.65
N GLY A 148 -0.87 -8.84 8.12
CA GLY A 148 -0.20 -7.65 7.61
C GLY A 148 -0.24 -7.62 6.08
N ALA A 149 -1.42 -7.31 5.49
CA ALA A 149 -1.62 -7.17 4.05
C ALA A 149 -0.31 -6.76 3.40
N SER A 150 0.31 -7.68 2.63
CA SER A 150 1.69 -7.54 2.18
C SER A 150 1.75 -6.47 1.11
N TYR A 151 1.63 -5.22 1.52
CA TYR A 151 2.09 -4.09 0.75
C TYR A 151 3.56 -4.38 0.47
N THR A 152 3.87 -4.59 -0.79
CA THR A 152 5.26 -4.74 -1.21
C THR A 152 5.79 -3.33 -1.43
N ALA A 153 6.79 -2.94 -0.65
CA ALA A 153 7.46 -1.66 -0.85
C ALA A 153 8.13 -1.66 -2.22
N GLY A 154 7.78 -0.67 -3.04
CA GLY A 154 8.57 -0.30 -4.21
C GLY A 154 9.72 0.63 -3.82
N ASP A 155 10.50 1.05 -4.81
CA ASP A 155 11.60 2.00 -4.58
C ASP A 155 11.09 3.31 -3.96
N GLY A 156 11.77 3.77 -2.90
CA GLY A 156 11.43 5.01 -2.19
C GLY A 156 10.25 4.90 -1.21
N ILE A 157 9.73 3.69 -0.97
CA ILE A 157 8.70 3.42 0.03
C ILE A 157 9.29 2.51 1.12
N ASP A 158 9.02 2.83 2.38
CA ASP A 158 9.25 1.93 3.51
C ASP A 158 7.91 1.43 4.05
N ILE A 159 7.84 0.14 4.35
CA ILE A 159 6.67 -0.49 4.96
C ILE A 159 7.16 -1.27 6.17
N THR A 160 6.92 -0.68 7.34
CA THR A 160 7.27 -1.27 8.63
C THR A 160 5.99 -1.58 9.41
N GLY A 161 5.64 -2.86 9.49
CA GLY A 161 4.37 -3.30 10.06
C GLY A 161 3.19 -2.73 9.25
N ASN A 162 2.38 -1.88 9.89
CA ASN A 162 1.22 -1.26 9.25
C ASN A 162 1.49 0.20 8.83
N ALA A 163 2.70 0.71 9.06
CA ALA A 163 3.07 2.06 8.66
C ALA A 163 3.63 2.05 7.23
N ILE A 164 3.16 2.98 6.41
CA ILE A 164 3.70 3.25 5.07
C ILE A 164 4.35 4.64 5.12
N SER A 165 5.63 4.70 4.80
CA SER A 165 6.43 5.93 4.81
C SER A 165 7.28 6.07 3.54
N VAL A 166 7.87 7.24 3.35
CA VAL A 166 8.87 7.46 2.31
C VAL A 166 10.22 6.97 2.82
N GLU A 167 10.87 6.10 2.05
CA GLU A 167 12.26 5.71 2.29
C GLU A 167 13.19 6.71 1.61
N LEU A 168 14.06 7.34 2.39
CA LEU A 168 14.99 8.34 1.89
C LEU A 168 16.38 7.73 1.76
N ALA A 169 16.92 7.73 0.53
CA ALA A 169 18.33 7.43 0.33
C ALA A 169 19.22 8.41 1.12
N PRO A 170 20.39 7.99 1.62
CA PRO A 170 21.34 8.87 2.27
C PRO A 170 21.68 10.07 1.38
N SER A 171 21.61 11.29 1.92
CA SER A 171 21.85 12.54 1.18
C SER A 171 20.96 12.73 -0.06
N SER A 172 19.74 12.17 -0.08
CA SER A 172 18.75 12.34 -1.16
C SER A 172 18.32 13.80 -1.40
N GLY A 173 18.66 14.71 -0.50
CA GLY A 173 18.24 16.11 -0.55
C GLY A 173 16.80 16.33 -0.10
N LEU A 174 16.18 15.31 0.49
CA LEU A 174 14.84 15.34 1.04
C LEU A 174 14.89 14.96 2.53
N SER A 175 13.88 15.41 3.27
CA SER A 175 13.67 15.07 4.68
C SER A 175 12.20 14.76 4.93
N VAL A 176 11.92 13.82 5.82
CA VAL A 176 10.56 13.41 6.21
C VAL A 176 10.43 13.54 7.72
N SER A 177 9.32 14.14 8.16
CA SER A 177 8.99 14.26 9.59
C SER A 177 7.47 14.22 9.78
N GLY A 178 7.00 14.37 11.03
CA GLY A 178 5.57 14.53 11.32
C GLY A 178 4.92 15.76 10.65
N ALA A 179 5.71 16.69 10.10
CA ALA A 179 5.21 17.82 9.32
C ALA A 179 5.07 17.53 7.81
N GLY A 180 5.51 16.35 7.34
CA GLY A 180 5.46 15.93 5.94
C GLY A 180 6.85 15.75 5.30
N LEU A 181 6.84 15.61 3.97
CA LEU A 181 8.03 15.54 3.10
C LEU A 181 8.45 16.96 2.70
N ALA A 182 9.74 17.27 2.85
CA ALA A 182 10.32 18.57 2.50
C ALA A 182 11.69 18.41 1.84
N VAL A 183 12.16 19.48 1.20
CA VAL A 183 13.55 19.59 0.74
C VAL A 183 14.46 19.77 1.97
N ASP A 184 15.52 18.95 2.06
CA ASP A 184 16.57 19.14 3.05
C ASP A 184 17.48 20.30 2.63
N THR A 185 17.32 21.42 3.31
CA THR A 185 18.04 22.67 3.00
C THR A 185 19.49 22.66 3.50
N GLY A 186 19.91 21.63 4.25
CA GLY A 186 21.32 21.42 4.58
C GLY A 186 22.10 20.76 3.44
N VAL A 187 21.41 20.13 2.49
CA VAL A 187 22.02 19.42 1.35
C VAL A 187 21.68 20.09 0.02
N VAL A 188 20.43 20.54 -0.14
CA VAL A 188 19.94 21.12 -1.41
C VAL A 188 19.96 22.64 -1.36
N VAL A 189 20.70 23.22 -2.31
CA VAL A 189 20.72 24.65 -2.59
C VAL A 189 19.37 25.08 -3.18
N ARG A 190 18.76 26.09 -2.58
CA ARG A 190 17.56 26.76 -3.08
C ARG A 190 17.93 28.10 -3.70
N LYS A 191 16.96 28.73 -4.35
CA LYS A 191 17.16 30.00 -5.07
C LYS A 191 16.16 31.05 -4.64
N TYR A 192 16.67 32.25 -4.39
CA TYR A 192 15.91 33.49 -4.44
C TYR A 192 16.32 34.29 -5.68
N ALA A 193 15.38 34.99 -6.30
CA ALA A 193 15.71 35.97 -7.33
C ALA A 193 14.69 37.12 -7.36
N GLY A 194 15.18 38.35 -7.55
CA GLY A 194 14.35 39.55 -7.55
C GLY A 194 15.00 40.69 -8.33
N ASN A 195 14.21 41.69 -8.69
CA ASN A 195 14.73 42.92 -9.29
C ASN A 195 15.00 43.95 -8.18
N ILE A 196 16.04 44.76 -8.36
CA ILE A 196 16.51 45.75 -7.39
C ILE A 196 16.83 47.08 -8.07
N GLY A 197 17.03 48.10 -7.24
CA GLY A 197 17.24 49.46 -7.66
C GLY A 197 15.98 50.29 -7.46
N ASN A 198 16.14 51.48 -6.90
CA ASN A 198 15.06 52.42 -6.63
C ASN A 198 15.43 53.87 -7.02
N GLY A 199 16.57 54.06 -7.69
CA GLY A 199 17.12 55.35 -8.09
C GLY A 199 17.68 56.20 -6.95
N SER A 200 17.69 55.71 -5.69
CA SER A 200 18.08 56.53 -4.54
C SER A 200 19.10 55.87 -3.61
N LEU A 201 18.98 54.58 -3.33
CA LEU A 201 19.88 53.87 -2.42
C LEU A 201 21.10 53.34 -3.18
N THR A 202 22.28 53.63 -2.65
CA THR A 202 23.52 52.96 -3.05
C THR A 202 23.76 51.68 -2.26
N SER A 203 23.12 51.53 -1.09
CA SER A 203 23.14 50.32 -0.25
C SER A 203 21.75 49.71 -0.22
N ILE A 204 21.57 48.56 -0.87
CA ILE A 204 20.27 47.92 -1.07
C ILE A 204 20.24 46.58 -0.35
N PRO A 205 19.43 46.42 0.71
CA PRO A 205 19.21 45.13 1.34
C PRO A 205 18.31 44.26 0.45
N VAL A 206 18.71 43.00 0.26
CA VAL A 206 18.00 41.97 -0.50
C VAL A 206 17.65 40.84 0.45
N VAL A 207 16.36 40.74 0.81
CA VAL A 207 15.85 39.68 1.68
C VAL A 207 15.55 38.44 0.83
N HIS A 208 16.35 37.38 1.00
CA HIS A 208 16.22 36.12 0.27
C HIS A 208 15.53 35.00 1.06
N ASN A 209 15.48 35.11 2.40
CA ASN A 209 14.81 34.16 3.28
C ASN A 209 15.24 32.69 3.11
N LEU A 210 16.52 32.45 2.81
CA LEU A 210 17.07 31.11 2.62
C LEU A 210 17.51 30.48 3.96
N GLY A 211 17.60 31.24 5.03
CA GLY A 211 17.96 30.72 6.36
C GLY A 211 19.44 30.35 6.50
N THR A 212 20.30 30.81 5.58
CA THR A 212 21.75 30.61 5.63
C THR A 212 22.51 31.84 5.13
N ARG A 213 23.72 32.05 5.66
CA ARG A 213 24.68 33.06 5.15
C ARG A 213 25.61 32.48 4.09
N ASP A 214 25.64 31.16 3.95
CA ASP A 214 26.46 30.44 2.98
C ASP A 214 25.77 30.47 1.62
N VAL A 215 25.72 31.67 1.05
CA VAL A 215 25.02 31.94 -0.21
C VAL A 215 25.99 32.35 -1.31
N THR A 216 25.66 32.05 -2.56
CA THR A 216 26.31 32.64 -3.73
C THR A 216 25.37 33.67 -4.34
N VAL A 217 25.87 34.89 -4.57
CA VAL A 217 25.08 36.00 -5.10
C VAL A 217 25.61 36.39 -6.47
N GLU A 218 24.71 36.47 -7.45
CA GLU A 218 24.99 37.01 -8.77
C GLU A 218 24.03 38.15 -9.08
N VAL A 219 24.55 39.21 -9.70
CA VAL A 219 23.76 40.37 -10.10
C VAL A 219 23.90 40.55 -11.61
N TYR A 220 22.79 40.82 -12.26
CA TYR A 220 22.68 40.96 -13.70
C TYR A 220 22.00 42.28 -14.05
N ASP A 221 22.39 42.90 -15.16
CA ASP A 221 21.55 43.93 -15.79
C ASP A 221 20.18 43.34 -16.15
N SER A 222 19.10 44.00 -15.74
CA SER A 222 17.74 43.48 -15.94
C SER A 222 17.32 43.44 -17.40
N ALA A 223 17.95 44.22 -18.28
CA ALA A 223 17.66 44.26 -19.70
C ALA A 223 18.59 43.36 -20.51
N THR A 224 19.90 43.39 -20.22
CA THR A 224 20.92 42.68 -21.03
C THR A 224 21.36 41.34 -20.44
N PHE A 225 21.06 41.08 -19.17
CA PHE A 225 21.59 39.93 -18.41
C PHE A 225 23.12 39.87 -18.35
N GLU A 226 23.80 40.97 -18.61
CA GLU A 226 25.24 41.07 -18.39
C GLU A 226 25.53 41.08 -16.90
N ARG A 227 26.59 40.37 -16.49
CA ARG A 227 26.96 40.28 -15.08
C ARG A 227 27.46 41.63 -14.56
N VAL A 228 26.85 42.08 -13.47
CA VAL A 228 27.22 43.28 -12.72
C VAL A 228 27.84 42.86 -11.41
N VAL A 229 28.93 43.52 -11.00
CA VAL A 229 29.68 43.16 -9.79
C VAL A 229 29.62 44.31 -8.79
N PRO A 230 28.59 44.38 -7.93
CA PRO A 230 28.60 45.27 -6.77
C PRO A 230 29.45 44.68 -5.64
N ASP A 231 29.70 45.48 -4.61
CA ASP A 231 30.18 44.96 -3.33
C ASP A 231 29.03 44.22 -2.64
N ILE A 232 29.28 42.98 -2.21
CA ILE A 232 28.27 42.10 -1.60
C ILE A 232 28.63 41.88 -0.13
N VAL A 233 27.68 42.20 0.76
CA VAL A 233 27.81 41.96 2.20
C VAL A 233 26.78 40.92 2.62
N HIS A 234 27.23 39.79 3.18
CA HIS A 234 26.35 38.72 3.68
C HIS A 234 25.84 39.10 5.08
N THR A 235 24.84 39.98 5.12
CA THR A 235 24.36 40.68 6.32
C THR A 235 23.88 39.72 7.42
N ASP A 236 22.95 38.83 7.09
CA ASP A 236 22.41 37.81 8.00
C ASP A 236 21.92 36.59 7.21
N ALA A 237 21.33 35.61 7.90
CA ALA A 237 20.90 34.34 7.30
C ALA A 237 19.77 34.48 6.25
N ASN A 238 19.11 35.63 6.17
CA ASN A 238 18.00 35.87 5.26
C ASN A 238 18.22 37.10 4.37
N THR A 239 19.34 37.81 4.52
CA THR A 239 19.58 39.09 3.85
C THR A 239 21.03 39.22 3.39
N VAL A 240 21.21 39.64 2.14
CA VAL A 240 22.47 40.19 1.62
C VAL A 240 22.29 41.67 1.30
N THR A 241 23.33 42.47 1.48
CA THR A 241 23.31 43.90 1.12
C THR A 241 24.23 44.14 -0.06
N LEU A 242 23.70 44.76 -1.11
CA LEU A 242 24.42 45.12 -2.32
C LEU A 242 24.78 46.59 -2.28
N VAL A 243 26.07 46.90 -2.43
CA VAL A 243 26.57 48.27 -2.41
C VAL A 243 27.08 48.65 -3.81
N PHE A 244 26.54 49.75 -4.33
CA PHE A 244 26.85 50.29 -5.64
C PHE A 244 27.52 51.67 -5.51
N ALA A 245 28.43 51.98 -6.42
CA ALA A 245 29.04 53.32 -6.50
C ALA A 245 28.01 54.41 -6.85
N VAL A 246 26.98 54.06 -7.63
CA VAL A 246 25.87 54.94 -8.04
C VAL A 246 24.55 54.21 -7.78
N ALA A 247 23.56 54.93 -7.25
CA ALA A 247 22.24 54.36 -6.99
C ALA A 247 21.64 53.79 -8.28
N PRO A 248 21.38 52.47 -8.36
CA PRO A 248 20.79 51.86 -9.54
C PRO A 248 19.39 52.42 -9.79
N ALA A 249 19.03 52.67 -11.05
CA ALA A 249 17.67 53.06 -11.42
C ALA A 249 16.63 52.00 -10.99
N ALA A 250 15.36 52.37 -10.98
CA ALA A 250 14.29 51.47 -10.56
C ALA A 250 14.32 50.14 -11.33
N ASN A 251 14.47 49.01 -10.62
CA ASN A 251 14.55 47.66 -11.19
C ASN A 251 15.69 47.44 -12.22
N ALA A 252 16.73 48.27 -12.20
CA ALA A 252 17.83 48.21 -13.16
C ALA A 252 18.59 46.88 -13.13
N TYR A 253 18.64 46.21 -11.98
CA TYR A 253 19.37 44.96 -11.83
C TYR A 253 18.49 43.82 -11.32
N ARG A 254 18.86 42.60 -11.68
CA ARG A 254 18.30 41.35 -11.17
C ARG A 254 19.34 40.66 -10.30
N VAL A 255 18.99 40.41 -9.04
CA VAL A 255 19.81 39.63 -8.12
C VAL A 255 19.32 38.18 -8.08
N VAL A 256 20.25 37.24 -8.08
CA VAL A 256 20.03 35.81 -7.85
C VAL A 256 20.87 35.39 -6.66
N VAL A 257 20.24 34.76 -5.67
CA VAL A 257 20.91 34.24 -4.46
C VAL A 257 20.66 32.74 -4.41
N HIS A 258 21.72 31.95 -4.38
CA HIS A 258 21.70 30.51 -4.20
C HIS A 258 22.18 30.16 -2.79
N GLY A 259 21.40 29.37 -2.03
CA GLY A 259 21.73 28.93 -0.67
C GLY A 259 20.66 28.06 -0.04
#